data_AF-A0A7X1I5L4-F1
#
_entry.id   AF-A0A7X1I5L4-F1
#
_cell.length_a   1.000
_cell.length_b   1.000
_cell.length_c   1.000
_cell.angle_alpha   90.00
_cell.angle_beta   90.00
_cell.angle_gamma   90.00
#
_symmetry.space_group_name_H-M   'P 1'
#
loop_
_entity.id
_entity.type
_entity.pdbx_description
1 polymer ?
#
loop_
_entity_poly.entity_id
_entity_poly.type
_entity_poly.pdbx_seq_one_letter_code
_entity_poly.pdbx_strand_id
1 'polypeptide(L)'
;MHPMVKPALRRGWRDLYTVQFGMTPAHALTLGPLDTATGSFLQLLDGTRGLALLREEGRRMDLPEGHVDRLLTRLAGAGLLDDARGGGEAAAALREKQEVMDRLRPDLAALSLVAREPGEAAGRLAARRRLRVQVRGAGRVGAVVAALLSGAGVGEVDVRDGGCVEPWDVAPGGLPAEAVGERRDAAARRVVRRAAPDRPPRHGHGHGEASGVGEPGHALVILAPRDDTAVHAPDPSGAEELIASGTPHLYAGVVEATGVVGPLVLPGQTGCAECLHRCRTDRDGTWPRLVAQWRSGRPRHVRACDLALATTVAGLAAAHALAFLDGRSPSSAGARWEVSAPGLHWHARPMWPHPHCPCGAAREPVADDTSKEGESRATMAGQRPSSTPCRQADAARLAGTWRAHV
;
A
#
# COMPACT_ATOMS: atom_id res chain seq x y z
N MET A 1 9.99 24.67 8.84
CA MET A 1 8.64 24.09 9.05
C MET A 1 7.61 25.20 9.08
N HIS A 2 6.50 24.99 8.39
CA HIS A 2 5.26 25.77 8.46
C HIS A 2 4.16 24.87 9.04
N PRO A 3 4.02 24.82 10.38
CA PRO A 3 3.16 23.85 11.03
C PRO A 3 1.69 24.06 10.68
N MET A 4 0.99 22.96 10.40
CA MET A 4 -0.45 22.95 10.25
C MET A 4 -1.08 21.78 10.99
N VAL A 5 -2.22 21.99 11.63
CA VAL A 5 -3.05 20.85 12.07
C VAL A 5 -3.58 20.16 10.82
N LYS A 6 -3.53 18.83 10.80
CA LYS A 6 -3.94 18.03 9.63
C LYS A 6 -5.37 18.39 9.20
N PRO A 7 -5.57 18.99 8.02
CA PRO A 7 -6.88 19.50 7.60
C PRO A 7 -7.86 18.38 7.25
N ALA A 8 -7.35 17.17 6.98
CA ALA A 8 -8.15 15.97 6.72
C ALA A 8 -8.88 15.44 7.97
N LEU A 9 -8.45 15.83 9.18
CA LEU A 9 -9.12 15.47 10.43
C LEU A 9 -10.20 16.50 10.75
N ARG A 10 -11.45 16.04 10.88
CA ARG A 10 -12.52 16.88 11.43
C ARG A 10 -12.23 17.18 12.89
N ARG A 11 -12.48 18.42 13.30
CA ARG A 11 -12.27 18.90 14.67
C ARG A 11 -13.61 19.18 15.33
N GLY A 12 -13.75 18.81 16.60
CA GLY A 12 -14.91 19.16 17.44
C GLY A 12 -14.55 19.19 18.91
N TRP A 13 -15.16 20.09 19.68
CA TRP A 13 -15.03 20.13 21.13
C TRP A 13 -15.95 19.08 21.75
N ARG A 14 -15.43 18.27 22.67
CA ARG A 14 -16.22 17.30 23.46
C ARG A 14 -16.80 17.94 24.71
N ASP A 15 -16.05 18.87 25.28
CA ASP A 15 -16.37 19.68 26.45
C ASP A 15 -15.57 20.99 26.37
N LEU A 16 -15.57 21.78 27.45
CA LEU A 16 -14.90 23.09 27.50
C LEU A 16 -13.36 23.01 27.40
N TYR A 17 -12.76 21.85 27.67
CA TYR A 17 -11.30 21.71 27.78
C TYR A 17 -10.75 20.59 26.89
N THR A 18 -11.58 19.84 26.19
CA THR A 18 -11.15 18.68 25.39
C THR A 18 -11.59 18.80 23.94
N VAL A 19 -10.63 18.76 23.04
CA VAL A 19 -10.87 18.74 21.59
C VAL A 19 -10.64 17.35 21.03
N GLN A 20 -11.50 16.90 20.12
CA GLN A 20 -11.34 15.70 19.34
C GLN A 20 -10.93 16.04 17.91
N PHE A 21 -9.95 15.29 17.40
CA PHE A 21 -9.54 15.26 16.01
C PHE A 21 -9.93 13.92 15.40
N GLY A 22 -10.57 13.91 14.24
CA GLY A 22 -11.05 12.71 13.55
C GLY A 22 -12.44 12.25 14.01
N MET A 23 -13.11 11.49 13.13
CA MET A 23 -14.47 10.98 13.36
C MET A 23 -14.52 9.46 13.52
N THR A 24 -13.59 8.73 12.89
CA THR A 24 -13.58 7.26 12.90
C THR A 24 -12.64 6.73 13.98
N PRO A 25 -12.96 5.61 14.65
CA PRO A 25 -12.13 5.07 15.73
C PRO A 25 -10.68 4.78 15.33
N ALA A 26 -10.43 4.51 14.04
CA ALA A 26 -9.08 4.25 13.52
C ALA A 26 -8.15 5.47 13.55
N HIS A 27 -8.71 6.70 13.52
CA HIS A 27 -7.94 7.94 13.42
C HIS A 27 -8.33 8.99 14.46
N ALA A 28 -9.39 8.75 15.26
CA ALA A 28 -9.87 9.71 16.24
C ALA A 28 -8.91 9.79 17.44
N LEU A 29 -8.53 11.02 17.80
CA LEU A 29 -7.67 11.34 18.93
C LEU A 29 -8.30 12.48 19.74
N THR A 30 -8.13 12.44 21.07
CA THR A 30 -8.58 13.48 21.99
C THR A 30 -7.39 14.19 22.61
N LEU A 31 -7.41 15.51 22.62
CA LEU A 31 -6.41 16.37 23.23
C LEU A 31 -7.08 17.21 24.33
N GLY A 32 -6.59 17.09 25.56
CA GLY A 32 -7.08 17.84 26.70
C GLY A 32 -6.32 17.48 27.99
N PRO A 33 -6.39 18.33 29.03
CA PRO A 33 -7.14 19.60 29.06
C PRO A 33 -6.42 20.72 28.29
N LEU A 34 -7.20 21.57 27.61
CA LEU A 34 -6.76 22.75 26.89
C LEU A 34 -7.43 23.98 27.50
N ASP A 35 -6.65 25.01 27.80
CA ASP A 35 -7.18 26.33 28.11
C ASP A 35 -7.64 27.07 26.84
N THR A 36 -8.39 28.16 27.02
CA THR A 36 -8.91 28.98 25.93
C THR A 36 -7.80 29.57 25.05
N ALA A 37 -6.66 29.93 25.65
CA ALA A 37 -5.52 30.50 24.93
C ALA A 37 -4.89 29.48 23.98
N THR A 38 -4.63 28.26 24.46
CA THR A 38 -4.10 27.14 23.67
C THR A 38 -5.10 26.71 22.61
N GLY A 39 -6.39 26.62 22.95
CA GLY A 39 -7.46 26.32 21.99
C GLY A 39 -7.54 27.34 20.83
N SER A 40 -7.36 28.63 21.14
CA SER A 40 -7.29 29.70 20.13
C SER A 40 -5.99 29.63 19.32
N PHE A 41 -4.86 29.34 19.98
CA PHE A 41 -3.56 29.20 19.31
C PHE A 41 -3.54 28.07 18.27
N LEU A 42 -4.26 26.96 18.52
CA LEU A 42 -4.42 25.87 17.54
C LEU A 42 -5.01 26.33 16.20
N GLN A 43 -5.74 27.45 16.15
CA GLN A 43 -6.27 28.01 14.90
C GLN A 43 -5.20 28.70 14.05
N LEU A 44 -4.08 29.11 14.65
CA LEU A 44 -2.94 29.72 13.96
C LEU A 44 -2.05 28.69 13.25
N LEU A 45 -2.22 27.40 13.58
CA LEU A 45 -1.55 26.27 12.93
C LEU A 45 -2.25 25.90 11.62
N ASP A 46 -2.23 26.83 10.67
CA ASP A 46 -2.87 26.74 9.35
C ASP A 46 -1.86 26.52 8.21
N GLY A 47 -0.56 26.46 8.51
CA GLY A 47 0.52 26.29 7.53
C GLY A 47 0.99 27.59 6.87
N THR A 48 0.40 28.74 7.21
CA THR A 48 0.84 30.05 6.66
C THR A 48 2.05 30.61 7.40
N ARG A 49 2.20 30.29 8.69
CA ARG A 49 3.23 30.84 9.59
C ARG A 49 4.37 29.84 9.83
N GLY A 50 5.61 30.33 9.83
CA GLY A 50 6.78 29.57 10.27
C GLY A 50 6.95 29.57 11.79
N LEU A 51 7.87 28.75 12.31
CA LEU A 51 8.11 28.59 13.76
C LEU A 51 8.43 29.91 14.48
N ALA A 52 9.21 30.81 13.86
CA ALA A 52 9.57 32.10 14.46
C ALA A 52 8.34 32.98 14.72
N LEU A 53 7.46 33.09 13.73
CA LEU A 53 6.19 33.85 13.84
C LEU A 53 5.24 33.22 14.86
N LEU A 54 5.13 31.88 14.88
CA LEU A 54 4.28 31.19 15.85
C LEU A 54 4.74 31.41 17.31
N ARG A 55 6.05 31.49 17.56
CA ARG A 55 6.59 31.82 18.89
C ARG A 55 6.28 33.27 19.27
N GLU A 56 6.30 34.20 18.32
CA GLU A 56 5.92 35.59 18.55
C GLU A 56 4.42 35.70 18.89
N GLU A 57 3.55 35.06 18.11
CA GLU A 57 2.11 35.02 18.40
C GLU A 57 1.80 34.36 19.74
N GLY A 58 2.53 33.29 20.10
CA GLY A 58 2.39 32.67 21.42
C GLY A 58 2.68 33.63 22.58
N ARG A 59 3.71 34.48 22.44
CA ARG A 59 4.00 35.53 23.43
C ARG A 59 2.92 36.61 23.47
N ARG A 60 2.35 37.00 22.32
CA ARG A 60 1.24 37.98 22.26
C ARG A 60 -0.04 37.47 22.90
N MET A 61 -0.21 36.15 22.97
CA MET A 61 -1.33 35.46 23.62
C MET A 61 -1.04 35.09 25.09
N ASP A 62 0.02 35.63 25.68
CA ASP A 62 0.46 35.37 27.06
C ASP A 62 0.68 33.88 27.38
N LEU A 63 1.06 33.07 26.38
CA LEU A 63 1.40 31.67 26.60
C LEU A 63 2.75 31.54 27.32
N PRO A 64 2.90 30.58 28.26
CA PRO A 64 4.16 30.38 28.97
C PRO A 64 5.35 30.13 28.05
N GLU A 65 6.55 30.49 28.50
CA GLU A 65 7.77 30.26 27.73
C GLU A 65 7.96 28.76 27.40
N GLY A 66 8.32 28.49 26.14
CA GLY A 66 8.45 27.15 25.59
C GLY A 66 7.13 26.37 25.41
N HIS A 67 5.97 26.95 25.74
CA HIS A 67 4.67 26.27 25.58
C HIS A 67 4.36 25.91 24.13
N VAL A 68 4.64 26.84 23.21
CA VAL A 68 4.47 26.62 21.76
C VAL A 68 5.30 25.43 21.28
N ASP A 69 6.59 25.37 21.63
CA ASP A 69 7.47 24.28 21.19
C ASP A 69 7.06 22.93 21.81
N ARG A 70 6.64 22.92 23.08
CA ARG A 70 6.09 21.71 23.73
C ARG A 70 4.80 21.26 23.06
N LEU A 71 3.89 22.17 22.73
CA LEU A 71 2.64 21.88 22.04
C LEU A 71 2.91 21.30 20.64
N LEU A 72 3.77 21.93 19.84
CA LEU A 72 4.12 21.44 18.51
C LEU A 72 4.76 20.04 18.58
N THR A 73 5.64 19.81 19.54
CA THR A 73 6.26 18.49 19.77
C THR A 73 5.21 17.43 20.13
N ARG A 74 4.27 17.76 21.03
CA ARG A 74 3.17 16.85 21.42
C ARG A 74 2.25 16.55 20.23
N LEU A 75 1.89 17.57 19.44
CA LEU A 75 1.03 17.40 18.25
C LEU A 75 1.72 16.57 17.17
N ALA A 76 3.02 16.79 16.94
CA ALA A 76 3.83 15.99 16.01
C ALA A 76 3.91 14.53 16.48
N GLY A 77 4.25 14.30 17.75
CA GLY A 77 4.29 12.95 18.33
C GLY A 77 2.93 12.22 18.31
N ALA A 78 1.83 12.96 18.41
CA ALA A 78 0.47 12.43 18.24
C ALA A 78 0.05 12.24 16.77
N GLY A 79 0.87 12.65 15.81
CA GLY A 79 0.54 12.59 14.38
C GLY A 79 -0.61 13.52 13.98
N LEU A 80 -0.83 14.63 14.70
CA LEU A 80 -1.86 15.63 14.42
C LEU A 80 -1.33 16.84 13.63
N LEU A 81 -0.01 16.97 13.54
CA LEU A 81 0.69 18.05 12.87
C LEU A 81 1.18 17.62 11.48
N ASP A 82 1.16 18.55 10.54
CA ASP A 82 1.78 18.44 9.21
C ASP A 82 2.61 19.71 8.92
N ASP A 83 3.43 19.67 7.86
CA ASP A 83 4.23 20.81 7.40
C ASP A 83 3.80 21.21 5.98
N ALA A 84 3.17 22.37 5.85
CA ALA A 84 2.69 22.89 4.56
C ALA A 84 3.81 23.07 3.51
N ARG A 85 5.07 23.17 3.96
CA ARG A 85 6.26 23.27 3.09
C ARG A 85 7.19 22.06 3.21
N GLY A 86 6.77 21.00 3.89
CA GLY A 86 7.56 19.79 4.11
C GLY A 86 7.70 18.90 2.87
N GLY A 87 8.36 17.76 3.04
CA GLY A 87 8.51 16.72 2.01
C GLY A 87 9.72 16.86 1.08
N GLY A 88 10.60 17.83 1.34
CA GLY A 88 11.85 18.04 0.58
C GLY A 88 11.66 18.67 -0.81
N GLU A 89 12.74 18.74 -1.58
CA GLU A 89 12.77 19.43 -2.89
C GLU A 89 11.81 18.82 -3.91
N ALA A 90 11.69 17.50 -3.93
CA ALA A 90 10.77 16.81 -4.85
C ALA A 90 9.30 17.18 -4.57
N ALA A 91 8.92 17.31 -3.30
CA ALA A 91 7.59 17.77 -2.92
C ALA A 91 7.40 19.26 -3.19
N ALA A 92 8.45 20.08 -3.04
CA ALA A 92 8.42 21.49 -3.42
C ALA A 92 8.16 21.67 -4.93
N ALA A 93 8.90 20.96 -5.78
CA ALA A 93 8.69 20.97 -7.23
C ALA A 93 7.31 20.43 -7.63
N LEU A 94 6.77 19.44 -6.91
CA LEU A 94 5.41 18.97 -7.14
C LEU A 94 4.36 20.02 -6.76
N ARG A 95 4.57 20.75 -5.65
CA ARG A 95 3.67 21.84 -5.21
C ARG A 95 3.58 23.00 -6.20
N GLU A 96 4.61 23.24 -7.01
CA GLU A 96 4.58 24.24 -8.09
C GLU A 96 3.60 23.87 -9.22
N LYS A 97 3.23 22.58 -9.35
CA LYS A 97 2.29 22.10 -10.36
C LYS A 97 0.85 22.12 -9.83
N GLN A 98 0.23 23.29 -9.83
CA GLN A 98 -1.08 23.51 -9.22
C GLN A 98 -2.17 22.53 -9.70
N GLU A 99 -2.31 22.33 -11.02
CA GLU A 99 -3.33 21.41 -11.58
C GLU A 99 -3.14 19.96 -11.12
N VAL A 100 -1.89 19.53 -11.00
CA VAL A 100 -1.52 18.18 -10.53
C VAL A 100 -1.86 18.03 -9.05
N MET A 101 -1.56 19.06 -8.27
CA MET A 101 -1.90 19.11 -6.85
C MET A 101 -3.40 19.14 -6.61
N ASP A 102 -4.16 19.88 -7.43
CA ASP A 102 -5.62 19.93 -7.32
C ASP A 102 -6.25 18.54 -7.57
N ARG A 103 -5.72 17.78 -8.53
CA ARG A 103 -6.14 16.39 -8.79
C ARG A 103 -5.73 15.42 -7.67
N LEU A 104 -4.54 15.57 -7.11
CA LEU A 104 -4.00 14.69 -6.06
C LEU A 104 -4.33 15.13 -4.62
N ARG A 105 -5.05 16.25 -4.45
CA ARG A 105 -5.38 16.79 -3.13
C ARG A 105 -6.11 15.78 -2.23
N PRO A 106 -7.09 14.98 -2.72
CA PRO A 106 -7.72 13.95 -1.90
C PRO A 106 -6.74 12.86 -1.46
N ASP A 107 -5.88 12.40 -2.36
CA ASP A 107 -4.85 11.40 -2.06
C ASP A 107 -3.82 11.91 -1.04
N LEU A 108 -3.37 13.16 -1.18
CA LEU A 108 -2.48 13.79 -0.21
C LEU A 108 -3.15 13.93 1.17
N ALA A 109 -4.43 14.34 1.19
CA ALA A 109 -5.21 14.43 2.42
C ALA A 109 -5.34 13.05 3.09
N ALA A 110 -5.65 11.98 2.34
CA ALA A 110 -5.70 10.62 2.87
C ALA A 110 -4.33 10.13 3.36
N LEU A 111 -3.25 10.41 2.62
CA LEU A 111 -1.87 10.12 3.02
C LEU A 111 -1.49 10.81 4.33
N SER A 112 -1.93 12.06 4.53
CA SER A 112 -1.65 12.80 5.77
C SER A 112 -2.21 12.09 7.01
N LEU A 113 -3.33 11.35 6.88
CA LEU A 113 -3.96 10.64 8.01
C LEU A 113 -3.16 9.42 8.48
N VAL A 114 -2.28 8.89 7.63
CA VAL A 114 -1.46 7.70 7.90
C VAL A 114 0.03 8.01 8.00
N ALA A 115 0.45 9.21 7.59
CA ALA A 115 1.76 9.77 7.87
C ALA A 115 1.86 10.17 9.36
N ARG A 116 2.99 9.90 10.00
CA ARG A 116 3.24 10.29 11.39
C ARG A 116 4.00 11.59 11.48
N GLU A 117 5.00 11.77 10.62
CA GLU A 117 5.91 12.91 10.66
C GLU A 117 5.41 14.07 9.79
N PRO A 118 5.63 15.34 10.20
CA PRO A 118 5.29 16.50 9.39
C PRO A 118 5.99 16.48 8.02
N GLY A 119 5.22 16.65 6.94
CA GLY A 119 5.74 16.64 5.56
C GLY A 119 5.97 15.26 4.94
N GLU A 120 5.82 14.17 5.70
CA GLU A 120 6.01 12.79 5.22
C GLU A 120 5.01 12.43 4.11
N ALA A 121 3.76 12.89 4.20
CA ALA A 121 2.75 12.64 3.18
C ALA A 121 3.11 13.26 1.81
N ALA A 122 3.57 14.51 1.84
CA ALA A 122 4.03 15.20 0.63
C ALA A 122 5.30 14.54 0.05
N GLY A 123 6.23 14.13 0.92
CA GLY A 123 7.42 13.37 0.52
C GLY A 123 7.08 12.04 -0.15
N ARG A 124 6.15 11.27 0.42
CA ARG A 124 5.66 10.00 -0.17
C ARG A 124 5.00 10.23 -1.52
N LEU A 125 4.12 11.22 -1.64
CA LEU A 125 3.47 11.53 -2.91
C LEU A 125 4.49 11.91 -3.99
N ALA A 126 5.50 12.70 -3.64
CA ALA A 126 6.59 13.03 -4.55
C ALA A 126 7.47 11.81 -4.90
N ALA A 127 7.72 10.90 -3.95
CA ALA A 127 8.44 9.66 -4.20
C ALA A 127 7.68 8.74 -5.16
N ARG A 128 6.36 8.57 -5.00
CA ARG A 128 5.51 7.78 -5.90
C ARG A 128 5.66 8.20 -7.36
N ARG A 129 5.78 9.51 -7.62
CA ARG A 129 5.96 10.07 -8.96
C ARG A 129 7.25 9.63 -9.65
N ARG A 130 8.21 9.05 -8.93
CA ARG A 130 9.47 8.52 -9.48
C ARG A 130 9.47 7.00 -9.65
N LEU A 131 8.44 6.31 -9.16
CA LEU A 131 8.36 4.85 -9.19
C LEU A 131 7.76 4.35 -10.51
N ARG A 132 8.26 3.19 -10.94
CA ARG A 132 7.78 2.44 -12.10
C ARG A 132 7.08 1.17 -11.64
N VAL A 133 5.87 0.93 -12.12
CA VAL A 133 5.07 -0.27 -11.81
C VAL A 133 4.67 -0.93 -13.11
N GLN A 134 4.70 -2.26 -13.15
CA GLN A 134 4.18 -3.02 -14.28
C GLN A 134 2.94 -3.81 -13.87
N VAL A 135 1.91 -3.79 -14.71
CA VAL A 135 0.74 -4.66 -14.58
C VAL A 135 0.77 -5.69 -15.71
N ARG A 136 0.86 -6.97 -15.37
CA ARG A 136 0.80 -8.09 -16.31
C ARG A 136 -0.61 -8.65 -16.32
N GLY A 137 -1.32 -8.45 -17.43
CA GLY A 137 -2.73 -8.76 -17.61
C GLY A 137 -3.60 -7.50 -17.54
N ALA A 138 -4.37 -7.25 -18.59
CA ALA A 138 -5.20 -6.07 -18.78
C ALA A 138 -6.69 -6.43 -18.91
N GLY A 139 -7.14 -7.49 -18.22
CA GLY A 139 -8.58 -7.76 -18.07
C GLY A 139 -9.25 -6.77 -17.11
N ARG A 140 -10.49 -7.07 -16.69
CA ARG A 140 -11.28 -6.18 -15.82
C ARG A 140 -10.60 -5.80 -14.50
N VAL A 141 -9.80 -6.67 -13.91
CA VAL A 141 -9.01 -6.34 -12.70
C VAL A 141 -7.79 -5.49 -13.07
N GLY A 142 -6.92 -6.00 -13.94
CA GLY A 142 -5.62 -5.39 -14.20
C GLY A 142 -5.69 -4.00 -14.85
N ALA A 143 -6.63 -3.78 -15.78
CA ALA A 143 -6.81 -2.46 -16.40
C ALA A 143 -7.24 -1.39 -15.39
N VAL A 144 -8.14 -1.75 -14.47
CA VAL A 144 -8.60 -0.86 -13.39
C VAL A 144 -7.48 -0.61 -12.39
N VAL A 145 -6.71 -1.63 -12.00
CA VAL A 145 -5.53 -1.45 -11.13
C VAL A 145 -4.53 -0.47 -11.76
N ALA A 146 -4.22 -0.64 -13.04
CA ALA A 146 -3.29 0.23 -13.75
C ALA A 146 -3.79 1.69 -13.78
N ALA A 147 -5.09 1.90 -14.01
CA ALA A 147 -5.72 3.21 -13.96
C ALA A 147 -5.65 3.85 -12.56
N LEU A 148 -5.96 3.08 -11.52
CA LEU A 148 -5.93 3.54 -10.12
C LEU A 148 -4.51 3.96 -9.70
N LEU A 149 -3.49 3.16 -10.02
CA LEU A 149 -2.10 3.50 -9.71
C LEU A 149 -1.64 4.77 -10.42
N SER A 150 -1.99 4.90 -11.71
CA SER A 150 -1.69 6.09 -12.50
C SER A 150 -2.37 7.34 -11.92
N GLY A 151 -3.67 7.24 -11.61
CA GLY A 151 -4.44 8.31 -11.00
C GLY A 151 -3.95 8.73 -9.62
N ALA A 152 -3.50 7.77 -8.80
CA ALA A 152 -2.93 8.00 -7.46
C ALA A 152 -1.50 8.57 -7.47
N GLY A 153 -0.97 8.91 -8.67
CA GLY A 153 0.29 9.60 -8.83
C GLY A 153 1.53 8.70 -8.90
N VAL A 154 1.39 7.41 -9.25
CA VAL A 154 2.57 6.61 -9.65
C VAL A 154 3.18 7.20 -10.92
N GLY A 155 4.51 7.29 -10.96
CA GLY A 155 5.26 7.95 -12.03
C GLY A 155 5.06 7.31 -13.40
N GLU A 156 5.28 6.00 -13.47
CA GLU A 156 5.12 5.22 -14.68
C GLU A 156 4.39 3.92 -14.38
N VAL A 157 3.36 3.63 -15.17
CA VAL A 157 2.60 2.38 -15.11
C VAL A 157 2.64 1.73 -16.48
N ASP A 158 3.46 0.70 -16.65
CA ASP A 158 3.47 -0.14 -17.86
C ASP A 158 2.40 -1.22 -17.74
N VAL A 159 1.74 -1.53 -18.86
CA VAL A 159 0.76 -2.60 -18.94
C VAL A 159 1.20 -3.56 -20.02
N ARG A 160 1.35 -4.84 -19.65
CA ARG A 160 1.70 -5.93 -20.55
C ARG A 160 0.57 -6.92 -20.64
N ASP A 161 0.02 -7.10 -21.82
CA ASP A 161 -0.96 -8.13 -22.13
C ASP A 161 -0.93 -8.47 -23.63
N GLY A 162 -1.38 -9.67 -23.99
CA GLY A 162 -1.50 -10.14 -25.37
C GLY A 162 -2.95 -10.22 -25.84
N GLY A 163 -3.15 -10.22 -27.17
CA GLY A 163 -4.47 -10.32 -27.79
C GLY A 163 -5.26 -9.00 -27.81
N CYS A 164 -6.55 -9.10 -28.14
CA CYS A 164 -7.43 -7.95 -28.35
C CYS A 164 -8.49 -7.80 -27.25
N VAL A 165 -8.97 -6.58 -27.03
CA VAL A 165 -10.07 -6.30 -26.09
C VAL A 165 -11.32 -7.05 -26.55
N GLU A 166 -11.87 -7.88 -25.67
CA GLU A 166 -13.14 -8.56 -25.91
C GLU A 166 -14.32 -7.79 -25.30
N PRO A 167 -15.58 -8.02 -25.74
CA PRO A 167 -16.75 -7.35 -25.18
C PRO A 167 -16.88 -7.50 -23.65
N TRP A 168 -16.45 -8.63 -23.08
CA TRP A 168 -16.47 -8.90 -21.64
C TRP A 168 -15.25 -8.37 -20.87
N ASP A 169 -14.28 -7.75 -21.54
CA ASP A 169 -13.15 -7.06 -20.88
C ASP A 169 -13.53 -5.64 -20.45
N VAL A 170 -14.66 -5.11 -20.93
CA VAL A 170 -15.11 -3.73 -20.66
C VAL A 170 -15.39 -3.54 -19.17
N ALA A 171 -14.86 -2.45 -18.60
CA ALA A 171 -15.07 -2.09 -17.20
C ALA A 171 -14.99 -0.58 -16.95
N PRO A 172 -15.77 -0.04 -15.99
CA PRO A 172 -15.65 1.34 -15.56
C PRO A 172 -14.26 1.56 -14.95
N GLY A 173 -13.61 2.65 -15.33
CA GLY A 173 -12.21 2.91 -14.94
C GLY A 173 -11.18 1.96 -15.55
N GLY A 174 -11.62 1.00 -16.38
CA GLY A 174 -10.78 0.05 -17.11
C GLY A 174 -10.87 0.26 -18.61
N LEU A 175 -10.91 -0.83 -19.37
CA LEU A 175 -11.05 -0.78 -20.83
C LEU A 175 -12.47 -0.32 -21.21
N PRO A 176 -12.61 0.68 -22.08
CA PRO A 176 -13.93 1.17 -22.47
C PRO A 176 -14.49 0.38 -23.66
N ALA A 177 -15.80 0.49 -23.91
CA ALA A 177 -16.48 -0.27 -24.95
C ALA A 177 -15.95 0.03 -26.36
N GLU A 178 -15.48 1.26 -26.62
CA GLU A 178 -14.96 1.66 -27.92
C GLU A 178 -13.61 1.00 -28.24
N ALA A 179 -12.94 0.41 -27.24
CA ALA A 179 -11.67 -0.27 -27.43
C ALA A 179 -11.81 -1.74 -27.87
N VAL A 180 -13.04 -2.27 -27.95
CA VAL A 180 -13.28 -3.66 -28.38
C VAL A 180 -12.67 -3.91 -29.76
N GLY A 181 -11.92 -5.01 -29.89
CA GLY A 181 -11.19 -5.38 -31.10
C GLY A 181 -9.77 -4.78 -31.19
N GLU A 182 -9.43 -3.77 -30.39
CA GLU A 182 -8.08 -3.21 -30.36
C GLU A 182 -7.10 -4.07 -29.55
N ARG A 183 -5.79 -3.87 -29.76
CA ARG A 183 -4.75 -4.50 -28.92
C ARG A 183 -4.92 -4.09 -27.46
N ARG A 184 -5.01 -5.08 -26.56
CA ARG A 184 -5.38 -4.85 -25.16
C ARG A 184 -4.36 -4.00 -24.40
N ASP A 185 -3.07 -4.22 -24.64
CA ASP A 185 -1.98 -3.43 -24.07
C ASP A 185 -2.04 -1.96 -24.53
N ALA A 186 -2.29 -1.70 -25.81
CA ALA A 186 -2.43 -0.36 -26.37
C ALA A 186 -3.63 0.39 -25.78
N ALA A 187 -4.78 -0.29 -25.67
CA ALA A 187 -5.98 0.25 -25.05
C ALA A 187 -5.76 0.56 -23.55
N ALA A 188 -5.15 -0.37 -22.81
CA ALA A 188 -4.84 -0.16 -21.39
C ALA A 188 -3.85 1.01 -21.17
N ARG A 189 -2.84 1.16 -22.03
CA ARG A 189 -1.93 2.31 -22.00
C ARG A 189 -2.66 3.64 -22.21
N ARG A 190 -3.71 3.70 -23.03
CA ARG A 190 -4.56 4.91 -23.14
C ARG A 190 -5.32 5.18 -21.84
N VAL A 191 -5.86 4.14 -21.19
CA VAL A 191 -6.54 4.27 -19.89
C VAL A 191 -5.58 4.83 -18.85
N VAL A 192 -4.37 4.27 -18.74
CA VAL A 192 -3.31 4.76 -17.85
C VAL A 192 -3.01 6.24 -18.10
N ARG A 193 -2.80 6.64 -19.37
CA ARG A 193 -2.52 8.04 -19.72
C ARG A 193 -3.67 8.99 -19.39
N ARG A 194 -4.93 8.56 -19.58
CA ARG A 194 -6.12 9.35 -19.24
C ARG A 194 -6.26 9.51 -17.72
N ALA A 195 -5.92 8.48 -16.95
CA ALA A 195 -5.99 8.51 -15.50
C ALA A 195 -4.90 9.39 -14.86
N ALA A 196 -3.71 9.45 -15.46
CA ALA A 196 -2.55 10.14 -14.89
C ALA A 196 -2.84 11.63 -14.57
N PRO A 197 -2.40 12.14 -13.40
CA PRO A 197 -2.57 13.55 -13.02
C PRO A 197 -1.71 14.51 -13.86
N ASP A 198 -0.61 14.00 -14.42
CA ASP A 198 0.33 14.70 -15.29
C ASP A 198 1.02 13.66 -16.19
N ARG A 199 1.72 14.11 -17.23
CA ARG A 199 2.59 13.27 -18.04
C ARG A 199 3.62 12.56 -17.14
N PRO A 200 4.02 11.32 -17.48
CA PRO A 200 5.08 10.64 -16.78
C PRO A 200 6.36 11.49 -16.85
N PRO A 201 7.17 11.56 -15.77
CA PRO A 201 8.45 12.23 -15.83
C PRO A 201 9.26 11.68 -17.00
N ARG A 202 9.87 12.57 -17.79
CA ARG A 202 10.87 12.12 -18.76
C ARG A 202 12.05 11.60 -17.95
N HIS A 203 12.24 10.29 -17.92
CA HIS A 203 13.55 9.75 -17.58
C HIS A 203 14.51 10.33 -18.61
N GLY A 204 15.47 11.13 -18.17
CA GLY A 204 16.54 11.57 -19.06
C GLY A 204 17.19 10.31 -19.59
N HIS A 205 16.93 9.97 -20.86
CA HIS A 205 17.87 9.18 -21.63
C HIS A 205 19.12 10.05 -21.68
N GLY A 206 20.01 9.87 -20.70
CA GLY A 206 21.36 10.37 -20.82
C GLY A 206 21.90 9.81 -22.11
N HIS A 207 22.05 10.65 -23.13
CA HIS A 207 22.98 10.40 -24.21
C HIS A 207 24.37 10.41 -23.59
N GLY A 208 24.78 9.25 -23.06
CA GLY A 208 25.98 9.09 -22.27
C GLY A 208 26.29 7.61 -22.12
N GLU A 209 27.00 7.10 -23.11
CA GLU A 209 27.76 5.84 -23.12
C GLU A 209 26.99 4.53 -22.98
N ALA A 210 27.13 3.71 -24.02
CA ALA A 210 26.82 2.30 -24.04
C ALA A 210 27.60 1.56 -22.95
N SER A 211 27.04 1.52 -21.75
CA SER A 211 27.35 0.56 -20.70
C SER A 211 26.06 -0.20 -20.41
N GLY A 212 26.07 -1.52 -20.59
CA GLY A 212 24.91 -2.43 -20.56
C GLY A 212 24.19 -2.55 -19.21
N VAL A 213 23.81 -1.44 -18.59
CA VAL A 213 22.94 -1.38 -17.41
C VAL A 213 21.52 -1.35 -17.94
N GLY A 214 20.80 -2.46 -17.78
CA GLY A 214 19.44 -2.64 -18.26
C GLY A 214 18.47 -1.56 -17.78
N GLU A 215 17.32 -1.45 -18.46
CA GLU A 215 16.23 -0.55 -18.06
C GLU A 215 15.99 -0.62 -16.54
N PRO A 216 15.82 0.52 -15.84
CA PRO A 216 15.63 0.53 -14.40
C PRO A 216 14.47 -0.39 -14.01
N GLY A 217 14.70 -1.31 -13.07
CA GLY A 217 13.72 -2.31 -12.65
C GLY A 217 12.40 -1.70 -12.15
N HIS A 218 11.34 -2.50 -12.14
CA HIS A 218 10.04 -2.07 -11.62
C HIS A 218 10.07 -2.11 -10.08
N ALA A 219 9.57 -1.05 -9.44
CA ALA A 219 9.40 -1.02 -7.98
C ALA A 219 8.40 -2.08 -7.50
N LEU A 220 7.42 -2.42 -8.35
CA LEU A 220 6.42 -3.46 -8.11
C LEU A 220 5.93 -4.03 -9.45
N VAL A 221 5.68 -5.33 -9.50
CA VAL A 221 4.95 -5.98 -10.60
C VAL A 221 3.63 -6.54 -10.09
N ILE A 222 2.52 -6.22 -10.75
CA ILE A 222 1.19 -6.75 -10.42
C ILE A 222 0.82 -7.81 -11.45
N LEU A 223 0.61 -9.03 -10.99
CA LEU A 223 0.17 -10.18 -11.77
C LEU A 223 -1.34 -10.28 -11.67
N ALA A 224 -2.03 -9.87 -12.74
CA ALA A 224 -3.47 -9.88 -12.87
C ALA A 224 -3.91 -10.81 -14.02
N PRO A 225 -3.60 -12.13 -13.92
CA PRO A 225 -3.88 -13.05 -15.00
C PRO A 225 -5.38 -13.11 -15.28
N ARG A 226 -5.73 -13.23 -16.55
CA ARG A 226 -7.11 -13.51 -16.97
C ARG A 226 -7.44 -15.00 -16.87
N ASP A 227 -6.43 -15.84 -16.62
CA ASP A 227 -6.62 -17.27 -16.44
C ASP A 227 -7.09 -17.62 -15.01
N ASP A 228 -8.23 -18.30 -14.89
CA ASP A 228 -8.91 -18.62 -13.62
C ASP A 228 -7.99 -19.52 -12.77
N THR A 229 -7.33 -20.48 -13.44
CA THR A 229 -6.38 -21.37 -12.78
C THR A 229 -5.14 -20.60 -12.35
N ALA A 230 -4.65 -19.65 -13.14
CA ALA A 230 -3.53 -18.79 -12.73
C ALA A 230 -3.88 -17.81 -11.59
N VAL A 231 -5.15 -17.41 -11.44
CA VAL A 231 -5.60 -16.66 -10.25
C VAL A 231 -5.64 -17.59 -9.03
N HIS A 232 -6.23 -18.78 -9.17
CA HIS A 232 -6.45 -19.70 -8.05
C HIS A 232 -5.18 -20.43 -7.58
N ALA A 233 -4.37 -20.89 -8.54
CA ALA A 233 -3.15 -21.67 -8.41
C ALA A 233 -2.06 -21.09 -9.36
N PRO A 234 -1.49 -19.92 -9.00
CA PRO A 234 -0.51 -19.23 -9.83
C PRO A 234 0.64 -20.14 -10.21
N ASP A 235 1.06 -20.07 -11.48
CA ASP A 235 2.16 -20.90 -11.96
C ASP A 235 3.50 -20.40 -11.43
N PRO A 236 4.26 -21.23 -10.69
CA PRO A 236 5.56 -20.83 -10.14
C PRO A 236 6.51 -20.29 -11.21
N SER A 237 6.48 -20.87 -12.42
CA SER A 237 7.33 -20.48 -13.54
C SER A 237 7.12 -19.03 -13.99
N GLY A 238 5.87 -18.55 -13.92
CA GLY A 238 5.51 -17.20 -14.37
C GLY A 238 6.10 -16.06 -13.54
N ALA A 239 6.67 -16.38 -12.37
CA ALA A 239 7.32 -15.43 -11.47
C ALA A 239 8.82 -15.74 -11.24
N GLU A 240 9.41 -16.72 -11.92
CA GLU A 240 10.82 -17.09 -11.73
C GLU A 240 11.78 -15.91 -11.93
N GLU A 241 11.61 -15.14 -13.01
CA GLU A 241 12.41 -13.93 -13.26
C GLU A 241 12.25 -12.88 -12.16
N LEU A 242 11.03 -12.74 -11.60
CA LEU A 242 10.75 -11.78 -10.54
C LEU A 242 11.39 -12.21 -9.21
N ILE A 243 11.38 -13.51 -8.94
CA ILE A 243 12.07 -14.09 -7.78
C ILE A 243 13.59 -13.93 -7.94
N ALA A 244 14.15 -14.29 -9.09
CA ALA A 244 15.59 -14.23 -9.37
C ALA A 244 16.14 -12.79 -9.33
N SER A 245 15.38 -11.82 -9.83
CA SER A 245 15.75 -10.40 -9.81
C SER A 245 15.45 -9.69 -8.48
N GLY A 246 14.80 -10.36 -7.52
CA GLY A 246 14.38 -9.72 -6.27
C GLY A 246 13.23 -8.73 -6.44
N THR A 247 12.50 -8.76 -7.56
CA THR A 247 11.42 -7.82 -7.86
C THR A 247 10.15 -8.14 -7.04
N PRO A 248 9.68 -7.21 -6.19
CA PRO A 248 8.42 -7.36 -5.47
C PRO A 248 7.25 -7.54 -6.42
N HIS A 249 6.33 -8.46 -6.11
CA HIS A 249 5.17 -8.68 -6.96
C HIS A 249 3.89 -9.06 -6.21
N LEU A 250 2.76 -8.55 -6.68
CA LEU A 250 1.43 -8.73 -6.09
C LEU A 250 0.53 -9.51 -7.05
N TYR A 251 -0.14 -10.54 -6.56
CA TYR A 251 -1.19 -11.22 -7.31
C TYR A 251 -2.55 -10.58 -7.07
N ALA A 252 -3.36 -10.45 -8.11
CA ALA A 252 -4.76 -10.02 -7.97
C ALA A 252 -5.62 -10.66 -9.06
N GLY A 253 -6.85 -11.03 -8.74
CA GLY A 253 -7.73 -11.58 -9.76
C GLY A 253 -9.07 -12.04 -9.21
N VAL A 254 -9.94 -12.44 -10.13
CA VAL A 254 -11.21 -13.09 -9.81
C VAL A 254 -11.21 -14.45 -10.48
N VAL A 255 -11.62 -15.46 -9.73
CA VAL A 255 -11.84 -16.83 -10.21
C VAL A 255 -13.20 -17.28 -9.73
N GLU A 256 -14.03 -17.77 -10.65
CA GLU A 256 -15.42 -18.11 -10.36
C GLU A 256 -16.16 -16.91 -9.73
N ALA A 257 -16.63 -17.06 -8.49
CA ALA A 257 -17.26 -16.00 -7.71
C ALA A 257 -16.36 -15.50 -6.56
N THR A 258 -15.04 -15.74 -6.64
CA THR A 258 -14.07 -15.44 -5.58
C THR A 258 -13.02 -14.44 -6.06
N GLY A 259 -12.96 -13.30 -5.40
CA GLY A 259 -11.92 -12.30 -5.55
C GLY A 259 -10.71 -12.60 -4.68
N VAL A 260 -9.53 -12.29 -5.21
CA VAL A 260 -8.24 -12.60 -4.59
C VAL A 260 -7.32 -11.39 -4.71
N VAL A 261 -6.71 -10.98 -3.59
CA VAL A 261 -5.59 -10.03 -3.55
C VAL A 261 -4.48 -10.61 -2.69
N GLY A 262 -3.32 -10.82 -3.29
CA GLY A 262 -2.15 -11.35 -2.62
C GLY A 262 -1.82 -12.81 -2.99
N PRO A 263 -0.67 -13.30 -2.52
CA PRO A 263 0.28 -12.56 -1.68
C PRO A 263 0.94 -11.38 -2.39
N LEU A 264 1.36 -10.38 -1.61
CA LEU A 264 2.50 -9.54 -1.99
C LEU A 264 3.76 -10.34 -1.65
N VAL A 265 4.45 -10.77 -2.70
CA VAL A 265 5.70 -11.51 -2.62
C VAL A 265 6.85 -10.53 -2.55
N LEU A 266 7.61 -10.62 -1.47
CA LEU A 266 8.92 -10.01 -1.27
C LEU A 266 9.92 -11.16 -1.38
N PRO A 267 10.64 -11.31 -2.51
CA PRO A 267 11.54 -12.44 -2.71
C PRO A 267 12.51 -12.62 -1.54
N GLY A 268 12.66 -13.84 -1.04
CA GLY A 268 13.48 -14.14 0.14
C GLY A 268 12.86 -13.78 1.50
N GLN A 269 11.69 -13.13 1.56
CA GLN A 269 11.08 -12.70 2.83
C GLN A 269 9.66 -13.23 3.03
N THR A 270 8.82 -13.26 1.98
CA THR A 270 7.44 -13.76 2.09
C THR A 270 7.21 -14.97 1.19
N GLY A 271 6.17 -15.77 1.50
CA GLY A 271 5.82 -16.95 0.70
C GLY A 271 5.45 -16.60 -0.74
N CYS A 272 6.07 -17.27 -1.71
CA CYS A 272 5.82 -17.09 -3.14
C CYS A 272 4.77 -18.09 -3.68
N ALA A 273 4.49 -18.05 -4.99
CA ALA A 273 3.58 -18.98 -5.66
C ALA A 273 4.01 -20.46 -5.50
N GLU A 274 5.31 -20.74 -5.51
CA GLU A 274 5.85 -22.09 -5.26
C GLU A 274 5.59 -22.54 -3.81
N CYS A 275 5.76 -21.64 -2.82
CA CYS A 275 5.40 -21.95 -1.43
C CYS A 275 3.92 -22.30 -1.29
N LEU A 276 3.04 -21.57 -1.98
CA LEU A 276 1.61 -21.86 -2.01
C LEU A 276 1.32 -23.23 -2.64
N HIS A 277 1.95 -23.53 -3.78
CA HIS A 277 1.78 -24.80 -4.46
C HIS A 277 2.23 -25.99 -3.59
N ARG A 278 3.41 -25.90 -2.97
CA ARG A 278 3.94 -26.93 -2.07
C ARG A 278 3.08 -27.11 -0.81
N CYS A 279 2.75 -26.03 -0.11
CA CYS A 279 1.88 -26.10 1.07
C CYS A 279 0.49 -26.71 0.75
N ARG A 280 -0.04 -26.52 -0.46
CA ARG A 280 -1.29 -27.19 -0.87
C ARG A 280 -1.06 -28.66 -1.21
N THR A 281 0.06 -28.99 -1.84
CA THR A 281 0.46 -30.37 -2.14
C THR A 281 0.68 -31.20 -0.87
N ASP A 282 1.30 -30.62 0.16
CA ASP A 282 1.48 -31.28 1.47
C ASP A 282 0.15 -31.58 2.16
N ARG A 283 -0.85 -30.69 1.98
CA ARG A 283 -2.18 -30.84 2.58
C ARG A 283 -3.07 -31.79 1.78
N ASP A 284 -2.87 -31.83 0.46
CA ASP A 284 -3.64 -32.64 -0.48
C ASP A 284 -2.70 -33.17 -1.56
N GLY A 285 -2.31 -34.44 -1.45
CA GLY A 285 -1.41 -35.08 -2.42
C GLY A 285 -1.99 -35.18 -3.83
N THR A 286 -3.31 -35.01 -4.00
CA THR A 286 -3.96 -35.00 -5.33
C THR A 286 -3.96 -33.61 -5.98
N TRP A 287 -3.61 -32.57 -5.22
CA TRP A 287 -3.62 -31.18 -5.66
C TRP A 287 -2.87 -30.92 -6.98
N PRO A 288 -1.62 -31.41 -7.19
CA PRO A 288 -0.92 -31.17 -8.46
C PRO A 288 -1.66 -31.75 -9.67
N ARG A 289 -2.30 -32.91 -9.50
CA ARG A 289 -3.09 -33.56 -10.56
C ARG A 289 -4.33 -32.74 -10.91
N LEU A 290 -5.01 -32.17 -9.92
CA LEU A 290 -6.17 -31.30 -10.14
C LEU A 290 -5.79 -30.02 -10.90
N VAL A 291 -4.70 -29.36 -10.47
CA VAL A 291 -4.19 -28.17 -11.15
C VAL A 291 -3.81 -28.48 -12.60
N ALA A 292 -3.14 -29.61 -12.86
CA ALA A 292 -2.80 -30.03 -14.22
C ALA A 292 -4.04 -30.28 -15.08
N GLN A 293 -5.10 -30.89 -14.53
CA GLN A 293 -6.37 -31.08 -15.23
C GLN A 293 -7.04 -29.76 -15.58
N TRP A 294 -7.10 -28.81 -14.64
CA TRP A 294 -7.69 -27.49 -14.89
C TRP A 294 -6.93 -26.70 -15.95
N ARG A 295 -5.59 -26.75 -15.94
CA ARG A 295 -4.74 -26.11 -16.97
C ARG A 295 -4.86 -26.75 -18.35
N SER A 296 -5.10 -28.05 -18.41
CA SER A 296 -5.24 -28.80 -19.68
C SER A 296 -6.67 -28.73 -20.26
N GLY A 297 -7.62 -28.22 -19.48
CA GLY A 297 -9.01 -28.05 -19.91
C GLY A 297 -9.11 -27.06 -21.08
N ARG A 298 -10.15 -27.22 -21.91
CA ARG A 298 -10.42 -26.27 -22.99
C ARG A 298 -10.68 -24.87 -22.39
N PRO A 299 -10.10 -23.80 -22.96
CA PRO A 299 -10.38 -22.44 -22.52
C PRO A 299 -11.89 -22.16 -22.56
N ARG A 300 -12.46 -21.72 -21.45
CA ARG A 300 -13.85 -21.26 -21.43
C ARG A 300 -13.94 -19.93 -22.19
N HIS A 301 -14.87 -19.84 -23.13
CA HIS A 301 -15.09 -18.63 -23.93
C HIS A 301 -15.49 -17.42 -23.08
N VAL A 302 -16.31 -17.64 -22.04
CA VAL A 302 -16.71 -16.61 -21.08
C VAL A 302 -16.40 -17.08 -19.67
N ARG A 303 -15.72 -16.24 -18.89
CA ARG A 303 -15.28 -16.53 -17.53
C ARG A 303 -16.16 -15.82 -16.51
N ALA A 304 -16.43 -16.50 -15.41
CA ALA A 304 -17.08 -15.89 -14.27
C ALA A 304 -16.10 -14.90 -13.64
N CYS A 305 -16.41 -13.64 -13.84
CA CYS A 305 -15.74 -12.51 -13.24
C CYS A 305 -16.84 -11.47 -13.17
N ASP A 306 -17.37 -11.19 -12.00
CA ASP A 306 -18.41 -10.17 -11.86
C ASP A 306 -17.78 -8.77 -11.92
N LEU A 307 -18.48 -7.80 -12.49
CA LEU A 307 -17.93 -6.45 -12.67
C LEU A 307 -17.70 -5.73 -11.35
N ALA A 308 -18.64 -5.86 -10.40
CA ALA A 308 -18.53 -5.24 -9.08
C ALA A 308 -17.40 -5.92 -8.30
N LEU A 309 -17.38 -7.26 -8.27
CA LEU A 309 -16.31 -8.02 -7.62
C LEU A 309 -14.92 -7.69 -8.20
N ALA A 310 -14.78 -7.63 -9.52
CA ALA A 310 -13.52 -7.26 -10.17
C ALA A 310 -13.05 -5.86 -9.79
N THR A 311 -13.98 -4.89 -9.72
CA THR A 311 -13.68 -3.51 -9.30
C THR A 311 -13.27 -3.45 -7.83
N THR A 312 -13.96 -4.21 -6.96
CA THR A 312 -13.61 -4.32 -5.54
C THR A 312 -12.22 -4.92 -5.33
N VAL A 313 -11.89 -6.00 -6.06
CA VAL A 313 -10.56 -6.62 -6.04
C VAL A 313 -9.49 -5.65 -6.56
N ALA A 314 -9.77 -4.94 -7.66
CA ALA A 314 -8.85 -3.96 -8.22
C ALA A 314 -8.57 -2.81 -7.23
N GLY A 315 -9.61 -2.31 -6.56
CA GLY A 315 -9.48 -1.29 -5.52
C GLY A 315 -8.60 -1.74 -4.34
N LEU A 316 -8.83 -2.95 -3.81
CA LEU A 316 -8.00 -3.48 -2.72
C LEU A 316 -6.56 -3.75 -3.18
N ALA A 317 -6.36 -4.30 -4.37
CA ALA A 317 -5.04 -4.53 -4.94
C ALA A 317 -4.26 -3.22 -5.11
N ALA A 318 -4.91 -2.17 -5.63
CA ALA A 318 -4.31 -0.85 -5.75
C ALA A 318 -3.98 -0.24 -4.37
N ALA A 319 -4.85 -0.39 -3.37
CA ALA A 319 -4.59 0.08 -2.02
C ALA A 319 -3.36 -0.61 -1.38
N HIS A 320 -3.23 -1.93 -1.54
CA HIS A 320 -2.07 -2.67 -1.06
C HIS A 320 -0.78 -2.31 -1.81
N ALA A 321 -0.87 -2.14 -3.13
CA ALA A 321 0.25 -1.69 -3.95
C ALA A 321 0.72 -0.29 -3.54
N LEU A 322 -0.20 0.67 -3.37
CA LEU A 322 0.14 2.04 -2.94
C LEU A 322 0.73 2.07 -1.52
N ALA A 323 0.20 1.26 -0.60
CA ALA A 323 0.79 1.12 0.74
C ALA A 323 2.23 0.60 0.67
N PHE A 324 2.51 -0.38 -0.19
CA PHE A 324 3.87 -0.88 -0.42
C PHE A 324 4.78 0.20 -1.02
N LEU A 325 4.33 0.90 -2.06
CA LEU A 325 5.08 1.98 -2.73
C LEU A 325 5.34 3.18 -1.80
N ASP A 326 4.52 3.36 -0.76
CA ASP A 326 4.71 4.34 0.31
C ASP A 326 5.72 3.92 1.39
N GLY A 327 6.31 2.74 1.26
CA GLY A 327 7.23 2.16 2.25
C GLY A 327 6.54 1.53 3.45
N ARG A 328 5.23 1.22 3.38
CA ARG A 328 4.52 0.44 4.41
C ARG A 328 4.41 -1.02 3.97
N SER A 329 4.36 -1.95 4.94
CA SER A 329 4.05 -3.35 4.64
C SER A 329 2.52 -3.55 4.61
N PRO A 330 1.89 -3.81 3.45
CA PRO A 330 0.46 -4.09 3.40
C PRO A 330 0.16 -5.46 4.01
N SER A 331 -1.07 -5.66 4.46
CA SER A 331 -1.53 -6.92 5.05
C SER A 331 -1.55 -8.10 4.06
N SER A 332 -1.29 -7.89 2.76
CA SER A 332 -1.03 -8.97 1.80
C SER A 332 0.43 -9.45 1.78
N ALA A 333 1.36 -8.76 2.44
CA ALA A 333 2.72 -9.26 2.60
C ALA A 333 2.68 -10.52 3.49
N GLY A 334 2.86 -11.69 2.87
CA GLY A 334 2.72 -12.97 3.57
C GLY A 334 1.28 -13.44 3.80
N ALA A 335 0.28 -12.86 3.13
CA ALA A 335 -1.10 -13.34 3.19
C ALA A 335 -1.86 -13.10 1.88
N ARG A 336 -2.85 -13.95 1.63
CA ARG A 336 -3.79 -13.85 0.51
C ARG A 336 -5.16 -13.44 1.03
N TRP A 337 -5.65 -12.30 0.60
CA TRP A 337 -6.99 -11.81 0.89
C TRP A 337 -7.96 -12.43 -0.10
N GLU A 338 -9.00 -13.07 0.42
CA GLU A 338 -10.03 -13.75 -0.36
C GLU A 338 -11.40 -13.18 0.01
N VAL A 339 -12.27 -13.05 -0.98
CA VAL A 339 -13.65 -12.60 -0.81
C VAL A 339 -14.54 -13.36 -1.77
N SER A 340 -15.68 -13.87 -1.32
CA SER A 340 -16.59 -14.64 -2.16
C SER A 340 -17.97 -13.97 -2.24
N ALA A 341 -18.50 -13.87 -3.46
CA ALA A 341 -19.88 -13.45 -3.68
C ALA A 341 -20.86 -14.56 -3.25
N PRO A 342 -22.09 -14.21 -2.80
CA PRO A 342 -22.61 -12.85 -2.64
C PRO A 342 -22.28 -12.20 -1.30
N GLY A 343 -21.73 -12.94 -0.32
CA GLY A 343 -21.54 -12.46 1.05
C GLY A 343 -20.47 -11.36 1.20
N LEU A 344 -19.48 -11.34 0.30
CA LEU A 344 -18.41 -10.34 0.24
C LEU A 344 -17.64 -10.14 1.57
N HIS A 345 -17.52 -11.20 2.37
CA HIS A 345 -16.68 -11.22 3.56
C HIS A 345 -15.22 -11.43 3.20
N TRP A 346 -14.36 -10.48 3.58
CA TRP A 346 -12.93 -10.57 3.36
C TRP A 346 -12.25 -11.45 4.42
N HIS A 347 -11.43 -12.38 3.95
CA HIS A 347 -10.61 -13.24 4.79
C HIS A 347 -9.14 -13.13 4.39
N ALA A 348 -8.28 -12.72 5.33
CA ALA A 348 -6.84 -12.86 5.16
C ALA A 348 -6.44 -14.30 5.46
N ARG A 349 -5.89 -14.99 4.47
CA ARG A 349 -5.33 -16.34 4.57
C ARG A 349 -3.80 -16.25 4.65
N PRO A 350 -3.17 -16.53 5.81
CA PRO A 350 -1.73 -16.52 5.93
C PRO A 350 -1.07 -17.46 4.92
N MET A 351 0.03 -17.00 4.34
CA MET A 351 0.87 -17.74 3.40
C MET A 351 2.23 -17.98 4.02
N TRP A 352 2.48 -19.22 4.42
CA TRP A 352 3.74 -19.60 5.04
C TRP A 352 4.81 -19.91 3.99
N PRO A 353 6.04 -19.42 4.16
CA PRO A 353 7.18 -19.91 3.40
C PRO A 353 7.33 -21.43 3.58
N HIS A 354 7.46 -22.15 2.48
CA HIS A 354 7.61 -23.60 2.53
C HIS A 354 9.10 -23.99 2.67
N PRO A 355 9.50 -24.88 3.59
CA PRO A 355 10.90 -25.23 3.85
C PRO A 355 11.68 -25.73 2.62
N HIS A 356 11.03 -26.50 1.75
CA HIS A 356 11.65 -27.02 0.52
C HIS A 356 11.50 -26.10 -0.70
N CYS A 357 11.03 -24.87 -0.52
CA CYS A 357 10.94 -23.92 -1.62
C CYS A 357 12.28 -23.19 -1.80
N PRO A 358 12.83 -23.09 -3.03
CA PRO A 358 14.12 -22.45 -3.28
C PRO A 358 14.08 -20.91 -3.17
N CYS A 359 12.91 -20.30 -2.89
CA CYS A 359 12.75 -18.85 -2.87
C CYS A 359 13.44 -18.14 -1.69
N GLY A 360 14.04 -18.90 -0.75
CA GLY A 360 14.79 -18.37 0.38
C GLY A 360 13.95 -17.89 1.57
N ALA A 361 12.64 -17.68 1.41
CA ALA A 361 11.79 -17.10 2.45
C ALA A 361 11.62 -17.97 3.72
N ALA A 362 11.93 -19.27 3.65
CA ALA A 362 11.87 -20.17 4.79
C ALA A 362 13.22 -20.31 5.52
N ARG A 363 14.29 -19.72 4.99
CA ARG A 363 15.58 -19.70 5.67
C ARG A 363 15.50 -18.65 6.78
N GLU A 364 15.84 -19.04 8.01
CA GLU A 364 16.06 -18.04 9.05
C GLU A 364 17.13 -17.06 8.56
N PRO A 365 16.97 -15.75 8.81
CA PRO A 365 18.07 -14.83 8.56
C PRO A 365 19.27 -15.36 9.33
N VAL A 366 20.33 -15.74 8.61
CA VAL A 366 21.61 -16.04 9.23
C VAL A 366 21.98 -14.75 9.95
N ALA A 367 21.86 -14.76 11.29
CA ALA A 367 22.45 -13.72 12.09
C ALA A 367 23.93 -13.70 11.70
N ASP A 368 24.39 -12.59 11.15
CA ASP A 368 25.79 -12.39 10.86
C ASP A 368 26.48 -12.37 12.22
N ASP A 369 27.01 -13.51 12.65
CA ASP A 369 27.81 -13.70 13.86
C ASP A 369 29.15 -12.96 13.67
N THR A 370 29.07 -11.63 13.71
CA THR A 370 30.22 -10.74 13.95
C THR A 370 30.00 -9.94 15.23
N SER A 371 29.60 -10.63 16.29
CA SER A 371 29.78 -10.16 17.66
C SER A 371 30.51 -11.23 18.45
N LYS A 372 31.81 -11.01 18.62
CA LYS A 372 32.62 -11.61 19.66
C LYS A 372 31.91 -11.40 21.01
N GLU A 373 31.45 -12.48 21.63
CA GLU A 373 31.26 -12.56 23.08
C GLU A 373 31.89 -13.89 23.51
N GLY A 374 32.93 -13.90 24.35
CA GLY A 374 32.90 -13.24 25.64
C GLY A 374 32.13 -14.15 26.57
N GLU A 375 32.84 -15.15 27.11
CA GLU A 375 32.29 -16.15 28.02
C GLU A 375 31.46 -15.50 29.13
N SER A 376 30.20 -15.92 29.26
CA SER A 376 29.51 -15.84 30.54
C SER A 376 28.81 -17.18 30.81
N ARG A 377 29.20 -17.76 31.95
CA ARG A 377 28.89 -19.11 32.39
C ARG A 377 27.41 -19.29 32.73
N ALA A 378 27.00 -20.54 32.57
CA ALA A 378 25.72 -21.12 32.92
C ALA A 378 25.30 -20.92 34.38
N THR A 379 23.99 -20.79 34.58
CA THR A 379 23.29 -21.39 35.73
C THR A 379 21.96 -21.98 35.29
N MET A 380 21.63 -23.12 35.90
CA MET A 380 20.73 -24.18 35.49
C MET A 380 19.24 -23.95 35.79
N ALA A 381 18.44 -24.80 35.11
CA ALA A 381 17.09 -25.28 35.43
C ALA A 381 15.94 -24.26 35.26
N GLY A 382 14.85 -24.54 34.54
CA GLY A 382 14.32 -25.77 34.00
C GLY A 382 12.80 -25.71 34.16
N GLN A 383 12.05 -25.67 33.06
CA GLN A 383 10.69 -26.25 32.89
C GLN A 383 10.11 -25.76 31.56
N ARG A 384 9.87 -26.73 30.66
CA ARG A 384 9.00 -26.57 29.49
C ARG A 384 7.57 -26.28 29.94
N PRO A 385 6.77 -25.61 29.08
CA PRO A 385 5.45 -26.17 28.82
C PRO A 385 5.15 -26.38 27.33
N SER A 386 4.35 -27.42 27.18
CA SER A 386 3.70 -28.03 26.03
C SER A 386 2.96 -27.13 25.04
N SER A 387 2.94 -27.64 23.81
CA SER A 387 2.11 -27.32 22.66
C SER A 387 0.61 -27.65 22.82
N THR A 388 -0.27 -26.65 22.71
CA THR A 388 -1.58 -26.73 22.02
C THR A 388 -2.19 -25.32 21.82
N PRO A 389 -3.09 -25.12 20.83
CA PRO A 389 -3.35 -23.84 20.19
C PRO A 389 -4.46 -23.03 20.87
N CYS A 390 -4.25 -21.72 21.02
CA CYS A 390 -5.29 -20.82 21.50
C CYS A 390 -6.17 -20.35 20.34
N ARG A 391 -7.39 -20.90 20.27
CA ARG A 391 -8.55 -20.24 19.66
C ARG A 391 -9.13 -19.28 20.71
N GLN A 392 -9.14 -17.99 20.42
CA GLN A 392 -10.36 -17.15 20.42
C GLN A 392 -9.97 -15.73 20.06
N ALA A 393 -10.58 -15.24 18.99
CA ALA A 393 -10.64 -13.83 18.68
C ALA A 393 -11.65 -13.20 19.63
N ASP A 394 -11.25 -12.14 20.30
CA ASP A 394 -12.18 -11.28 21.01
C ASP A 394 -11.79 -9.80 20.91
N ALA A 395 -12.85 -9.01 20.99
CA ALA A 395 -12.92 -7.59 21.30
C ALA A 395 -12.63 -6.57 20.20
N ALA A 396 -13.73 -5.96 19.74
CA ALA A 396 -13.80 -4.62 19.19
C ALA A 396 -12.95 -3.64 20.02
N ARG A 397 -11.99 -2.98 19.38
CA ARG A 397 -11.22 -1.88 19.98
C ARG A 397 -12.14 -0.68 20.17
N LEU A 398 -12.58 -0.45 21.40
CA LEU A 398 -13.08 0.83 21.86
C LEU A 398 -11.99 1.90 21.66
N ALA A 399 -12.39 3.13 21.31
CA ALA A 399 -11.51 4.26 21.08
C ALA A 399 -10.53 4.44 22.26
N GLY A 400 -9.23 4.41 21.97
CA GLY A 400 -8.20 4.59 22.99
C GLY A 400 -8.18 6.02 23.49
N THR A 401 -8.65 6.24 24.72
CA THR A 401 -8.47 7.50 25.45
C THR A 401 -7.03 7.57 25.95
N TRP A 402 -6.16 8.26 25.22
CA TRP A 402 -4.87 8.70 25.77
C TRP A 402 -5.09 10.03 26.49
N ARG A 403 -5.13 10.01 27.82
CA ARG A 403 -5.04 11.21 28.65
C ARG A 403 -3.56 11.51 28.89
N ALA A 404 -3.03 12.50 28.18
CA ALA A 404 -1.78 13.13 28.56
C ALA A 404 -2.13 14.39 29.38
N HIS A 405 -1.73 14.42 30.64
CA HIS A 405 -1.86 15.63 31.46
C HIS A 405 -0.97 16.72 30.87
N VAL A 406 -1.56 17.88 30.57
CA VAL A 406 -0.87 19.01 29.96
C VAL A 406 0.02 19.70 30.97
#